data_AF-A0A936GN95-F1
#
_entry.id   AF-A0A936GN95-F1
#
_cell.length_a   1.000
_cell.length_b   1.000
_cell.length_c   1.000
_cell.angle_alpha   90.00
_cell.angle_beta   90.00
_cell.angle_gamma   90.00
#
_symmetry.space_group_name_H-M   'P 1'
#
loop_
_entity.id
_entity.type
_entity.pdbx_description
1 polymer ?
#
loop_
_entity_poly.entity_id
_entity_poly.type
_entity_poly.pdbx_seq_one_letter_code
_entity_poly.pdbx_strand_id
1 'polypeptide(L)'
;MKPKQPLLIFPYNGNGLEALDCIDDSFLFLGFVDDTPEKLGQTSYGHQVFGREAFTNFPDALVLAVPGSPDTYRSRGRTINGLGLKNERFAKVIHPNARVSPMATFGNNLLIMAGVVITSNAIIGSHCCILPNTVIHHDVKIGDRTLIGASVTIAGSTVVEENCYIGSGSTLKNGLRVGARALIGMGSNVIRNVNEDTRVVGNPARELIKTDI
;
A
#
# COMPACT_ATOMS: atom_id res chain seq x y z
N MET A 1 14.30 24.28 14.20
CA MET A 1 13.50 23.11 13.79
C MET A 1 13.65 22.96 12.28
N LYS A 2 13.81 21.73 11.75
CA LYS A 2 13.79 21.53 10.28
C LYS A 2 12.38 21.88 9.76
N PRO A 3 12.25 22.52 8.59
CA PRO A 3 10.94 22.80 8.02
C PRO A 3 10.19 21.49 7.74
N LYS A 4 8.89 21.46 8.06
CA LYS A 4 8.03 20.29 7.79
C LYS A 4 7.75 20.20 6.30
N GLN A 5 7.83 19.00 5.73
CA GLN A 5 7.54 18.74 4.32
C GLN A 5 6.03 18.75 4.10
N PRO A 6 5.47 19.60 3.21
CA PRO A 6 4.03 19.58 2.95
C PRO A 6 3.59 18.26 2.32
N LEU A 7 2.45 17.74 2.75
CA LEU A 7 1.92 16.44 2.35
C LEU A 7 0.44 16.54 1.96
N LEU A 8 0.11 15.98 0.80
CA LEU A 8 -1.25 15.68 0.35
C LEU A 8 -1.47 14.17 0.34
N ILE A 9 -2.69 13.72 0.62
CA ILE A 9 -3.06 12.30 0.54
C ILE A 9 -4.15 12.10 -0.52
N PHE A 10 -3.93 11.14 -1.42
CA PHE A 10 -4.88 10.77 -2.46
C PHE A 10 -5.18 9.25 -2.41
N PRO A 11 -6.42 8.79 -2.61
CA PRO A 11 -7.66 9.55 -2.53
C PRO A 11 -8.11 9.75 -1.07
N TYR A 12 -9.20 10.50 -0.86
CA TYR A 12 -9.89 10.53 0.44
C TYR A 12 -10.69 9.21 0.65
N ASN A 13 -10.05 8.22 1.27
CA ASN A 13 -10.62 6.89 1.54
C ASN A 13 -10.17 6.35 2.92
N GLY A 14 -10.59 5.13 3.28
CA GLY A 14 -10.21 4.50 4.56
C GLY A 14 -8.69 4.41 4.77
N ASN A 15 -7.92 3.96 3.78
CA ASN A 15 -6.46 3.90 3.89
C ASN A 15 -5.81 5.28 4.03
N GLY A 16 -6.37 6.30 3.38
CA GLY A 16 -5.93 7.69 3.50
C GLY A 16 -6.22 8.26 4.89
N LEU A 17 -7.31 7.83 5.53
CA LEU A 17 -7.60 8.15 6.93
C LEU A 17 -6.61 7.47 7.87
N GLU A 18 -6.38 6.17 7.71
CA GLU A 18 -5.38 5.44 8.52
C GLU A 18 -3.95 5.97 8.30
N ALA A 19 -3.67 6.57 7.13
CA ALA A 19 -2.39 7.23 6.90
C ALA A 19 -2.16 8.43 7.82
N LEU A 20 -3.21 9.08 8.34
CA LEU A 20 -3.07 10.18 9.30
C LEU A 20 -2.38 9.72 10.59
N ASP A 21 -2.66 8.51 11.06
CA ASP A 21 -2.00 7.92 12.24
C ASP A 21 -0.50 7.66 11.99
N CYS A 22 -0.08 7.61 10.73
CA CYS A 22 1.30 7.34 10.33
C CYS A 22 2.13 8.61 10.13
N ILE A 23 1.51 9.79 10.14
CA ILE A 23 2.19 11.07 9.92
C ILE A 23 2.94 11.48 11.19
N ASP A 24 4.26 11.64 11.07
CA ASP A 24 5.10 12.18 12.15
C ASP A 24 5.36 13.68 11.97
N ASP A 25 6.18 14.24 12.87
CA ASP A 25 6.51 15.67 12.87
C ASP A 25 7.33 16.14 11.67
N SER A 26 7.76 15.24 10.77
CA SER A 26 8.46 15.63 9.55
C SER A 26 7.51 16.17 8.47
N PHE A 27 6.21 15.90 8.56
CA PHE A 27 5.23 16.35 7.56
C PHE A 27 4.29 17.44 8.09
N LEU A 28 3.88 18.31 7.17
CA LEU A 28 2.76 19.23 7.32
C LEU A 28 1.62 18.72 6.45
N PHE A 29 0.61 18.09 7.05
CA PHE A 29 -0.55 17.61 6.30
C PHE A 29 -1.43 18.78 5.84
N LEU A 30 -1.54 18.96 4.52
CA LEU A 30 -2.31 20.03 3.91
C LEU A 30 -3.78 19.65 3.74
N GLY A 31 -4.04 18.38 3.40
CA GLY A 31 -5.38 17.85 3.19
C GLY A 31 -5.41 16.70 2.21
N PHE A 32 -6.63 16.28 1.88
CA PHE A 32 -6.88 15.19 0.96
C PHE A 32 -7.07 15.70 -0.46
N VAL A 33 -6.84 14.83 -1.43
CA VAL A 33 -7.23 15.03 -2.83
C VAL A 33 -8.14 13.87 -3.22
N ASP A 34 -9.25 14.12 -3.91
CA ASP A 34 -10.13 13.08 -4.43
C ASP A 34 -10.69 13.50 -5.80
N ASP A 35 -11.16 12.53 -6.59
CA ASP A 35 -11.77 12.79 -7.90
C ASP A 35 -13.30 12.78 -7.84
N THR A 36 -13.88 12.36 -6.72
CA THR A 36 -15.32 12.20 -6.50
C THR A 36 -15.95 13.58 -6.25
N PRO A 37 -16.80 14.11 -7.15
CA PRO A 37 -17.33 15.48 -7.05
C PRO A 37 -18.01 15.77 -5.72
N GLU A 38 -18.73 14.79 -5.17
CA GLU A 38 -19.47 14.93 -3.92
C GLU A 38 -18.54 15.20 -2.73
N LYS A 39 -17.29 14.74 -2.78
CA LYS A 39 -16.30 14.93 -1.70
C LYS A 39 -15.58 16.27 -1.77
N LEU A 40 -15.56 16.94 -2.91
CA LEU A 40 -14.76 18.14 -3.13
C LEU A 40 -15.26 19.31 -2.29
N GLY A 41 -14.32 20.06 -1.70
CA GLY A 41 -14.63 21.20 -0.84
C GLY A 41 -15.16 20.83 0.55
N GLN A 42 -15.37 19.53 0.83
CA GLN A 42 -15.68 19.09 2.19
C GLN A 42 -14.48 19.30 3.12
N THR A 43 -14.78 19.54 4.39
CA THR A 43 -13.79 19.49 5.47
C THR A 43 -13.96 18.17 6.21
N SER A 44 -12.87 17.41 6.32
CA SER A 44 -12.81 16.17 7.08
C SER A 44 -11.62 16.20 8.02
N TYR A 45 -11.85 15.89 9.30
CA TYR A 45 -10.83 15.95 10.36
C TYR A 45 -10.08 17.29 10.43
N GLY A 46 -10.75 18.41 10.12
CA GLY A 46 -10.16 19.75 10.10
C GLY A 46 -9.37 20.09 8.83
N HIS A 47 -9.33 19.20 7.84
CA HIS A 47 -8.62 19.39 6.58
C HIS A 47 -9.56 19.35 5.39
N GLN A 48 -9.24 20.12 4.35
CA GLN A 48 -10.04 20.18 3.14
C GLN A 48 -9.78 18.96 2.24
N VAL A 49 -10.81 18.56 1.50
CA VAL A 49 -10.70 17.64 0.35
C VAL A 49 -10.68 18.48 -0.93
N PHE A 50 -9.51 18.55 -1.55
CA PHE A 50 -9.28 19.27 -2.80
C PHE A 50 -9.53 18.39 -4.03
N GLY A 51 -9.68 19.01 -5.20
CA GLY A 51 -9.49 18.32 -6.47
C GLY A 51 -8.02 18.27 -6.87
N ARG A 52 -7.73 17.72 -8.05
CA ARG A 52 -6.35 17.56 -8.55
C ARG A 52 -5.60 18.88 -8.77
N GLU A 53 -6.30 20.01 -8.85
CA GLU A 53 -5.69 21.35 -8.89
C GLU A 53 -4.76 21.59 -7.69
N ALA A 54 -4.95 20.89 -6.56
CA ALA A 54 -4.04 20.93 -5.42
C ALA A 54 -2.58 20.59 -5.79
N PHE A 55 -2.34 19.71 -6.76
CA PHE A 55 -0.97 19.35 -7.14
C PHE A 55 -0.20 20.52 -7.77
N THR A 56 -0.93 21.43 -8.44
CA THR A 56 -0.41 22.67 -9.02
C THR A 56 -0.37 23.79 -7.98
N ASN A 57 -1.40 23.91 -7.14
CA ASN A 57 -1.47 24.93 -6.09
C ASN A 57 -0.42 24.70 -4.99
N PHE A 58 -0.01 23.46 -4.77
CA PHE A 58 1.02 23.07 -3.82
C PHE A 58 2.16 22.31 -4.56
N PRO A 59 2.99 23.02 -5.35
CA PRO A 59 4.00 22.39 -6.22
C PRO A 59 5.12 21.69 -5.42
N ASP A 60 5.35 22.11 -4.18
CA ASP A 60 6.37 21.54 -3.29
C ASP A 60 5.81 20.44 -2.38
N ALA A 61 4.51 20.17 -2.40
CA ALA A 61 3.90 19.14 -1.56
C ALA A 61 4.21 17.74 -2.11
N LEU A 62 4.69 16.85 -1.23
CA LEU A 62 4.70 15.42 -1.53
C LEU A 62 3.27 14.88 -1.53
N VAL A 63 3.07 13.77 -2.24
CA VAL A 63 1.78 13.12 -2.38
C VAL A 63 1.90 11.67 -1.94
N LEU A 64 1.08 11.25 -0.99
CA LEU A 64 0.88 9.85 -0.68
C LEU A 64 -0.36 9.35 -1.44
N ALA A 65 -0.16 8.47 -2.41
CA ALA A 65 -1.23 7.89 -3.22
C ALA A 65 -1.54 6.45 -2.79
N VAL A 66 -2.67 6.23 -2.11
CA VAL A 66 -3.07 4.95 -1.49
C VAL A 66 -4.46 4.45 -1.90
N PRO A 67 -4.78 4.32 -3.20
CA PRO A 67 -6.01 3.65 -3.64
C PRO A 67 -5.97 2.15 -3.29
N GLY A 68 -6.88 1.75 -2.40
CA GLY A 68 -6.78 0.48 -1.68
C GLY A 68 -7.83 -0.59 -1.97
N SER A 69 -8.83 -0.33 -2.81
CA SER A 69 -9.95 -1.27 -2.95
C SER A 69 -9.52 -2.63 -3.56
N PRO A 70 -9.97 -3.77 -2.99
CA PRO A 70 -9.79 -5.09 -3.58
C PRO A 70 -10.55 -5.30 -4.89
N ASP A 71 -11.55 -4.46 -5.19
CA ASP A 71 -12.32 -4.56 -6.44
C ASP A 71 -11.59 -3.87 -7.59
N THR A 72 -10.84 -2.82 -7.28
CA THR A 72 -10.16 -1.98 -8.27
C THR A 72 -8.63 -2.06 -8.23
N TYR A 73 -8.04 -2.92 -7.40
CA TYR A 73 -6.58 -3.01 -7.28
C TYR A 73 -5.86 -3.22 -8.62
N ARG A 74 -6.49 -3.90 -9.59
CA ARG A 74 -5.96 -4.09 -10.96
C ARG A 74 -5.78 -2.79 -11.74
N SER A 75 -6.60 -1.77 -11.46
CA SER A 75 -6.49 -0.45 -12.08
C SER A 75 -5.63 0.53 -11.26
N ARG A 76 -5.08 0.13 -10.11
CA ARG A 76 -4.25 0.96 -9.23
C ARG A 76 -3.13 1.69 -9.98
N GLY A 77 -2.41 0.99 -10.85
CA GLY A 77 -1.36 1.60 -11.68
C GLY A 77 -1.90 2.71 -12.57
N ARG A 78 -3.05 2.52 -13.21
CA ARG A 78 -3.70 3.55 -14.03
C ARG A 78 -4.12 4.74 -13.18
N THR A 79 -4.71 4.50 -12.02
CA THR A 79 -5.15 5.55 -11.08
C THR A 79 -3.98 6.42 -10.63
N ILE A 80 -2.87 5.81 -10.21
CA ILE A 80 -1.69 6.53 -9.72
C ILE A 80 -0.97 7.25 -10.86
N ASN A 81 -0.75 6.59 -12.01
CA ASN A 81 -0.12 7.21 -13.17
C ASN A 81 -0.94 8.39 -13.69
N GLY A 82 -2.27 8.29 -13.61
CA GLY A 82 -3.19 9.35 -13.98
C GLY A 82 -3.02 10.64 -13.17
N LEU A 83 -2.34 10.63 -12.03
CA LEU A 83 -2.03 11.84 -11.26
C LEU A 83 -1.00 12.74 -11.96
N GLY A 84 -0.22 12.21 -12.91
CA GLY A 84 0.76 13.00 -13.68
C GLY A 84 1.94 13.53 -12.87
N LEU A 85 2.23 12.90 -11.72
CA LEU A 85 3.30 13.32 -10.82
C LEU A 85 4.62 12.61 -11.16
N LYS A 86 5.74 13.32 -10.98
CA LYS A 86 7.08 12.72 -11.05
C LYS A 86 7.33 11.82 -9.84
N ASN A 87 8.22 10.84 -9.96
CA ASN A 87 8.48 9.87 -8.90
C ASN A 87 8.92 10.51 -7.57
N GLU A 88 9.66 11.61 -7.63
CA GLU A 88 10.20 12.32 -6.47
C GLU A 88 9.11 13.08 -5.69
N ARG A 89 7.94 13.32 -6.31
CA ARG A 89 6.79 13.94 -5.64
C ARG A 89 6.02 12.95 -4.76
N PHE A 90 6.33 11.66 -4.79
CA PHE A 90 5.62 10.68 -3.97
C PHE A 90 6.24 10.51 -2.58
N ALA A 91 5.41 10.56 -1.55
CA ALA A 91 5.83 10.45 -0.16
C ALA A 91 6.11 9.00 0.25
N LYS A 92 6.98 8.83 1.24
CA LYS A 92 7.07 7.60 2.04
C LYS A 92 6.62 7.94 3.45
N VAL A 93 5.49 7.39 3.86
CA VAL A 93 4.91 7.60 5.18
C VAL A 93 5.00 6.26 5.92
N ILE A 94 5.86 6.24 6.94
CA ILE A 94 6.15 5.04 7.74
C ILE A 94 5.80 5.38 9.18
N HIS A 95 4.85 4.64 9.75
CA HIS A 95 4.42 4.83 11.11
C HIS A 95 5.62 4.66 12.08
N PRO A 96 5.80 5.52 13.11
CA PRO A 96 6.94 5.44 14.03
C PRO A 96 7.11 4.09 14.75
N ASN A 97 6.01 3.40 15.04
CA ASN A 97 6.00 2.05 15.63
C ASN A 97 6.23 0.90 14.62
N ALA A 98 6.47 1.16 13.34
CA ALA A 98 6.91 0.12 12.40
C ALA A 98 8.39 -0.23 12.66
N ARG A 99 8.73 -1.52 12.61
CA ARG A 99 10.11 -1.99 12.75
C ARG A 99 10.66 -2.38 11.40
N VAL A 100 11.55 -1.54 10.88
CA VAL A 100 12.15 -1.72 9.56
C VAL A 100 13.65 -2.01 9.70
N SER A 101 14.11 -3.09 9.09
CA SER A 101 15.53 -3.42 9.02
C SER A 101 16.28 -2.35 8.23
N PRO A 102 17.48 -1.92 8.68
CA PRO A 102 18.33 -0.99 7.92
C PRO A 102 18.84 -1.58 6.59
N MET A 103 18.69 -2.89 6.39
CA MET A 103 19.06 -3.58 5.14
C MET A 103 17.89 -3.66 4.14
N ALA A 104 16.68 -3.26 4.54
CA ALA A 104 15.53 -3.25 3.64
C ALA A 104 15.63 -2.09 2.65
N THR A 105 15.15 -2.29 1.43
CA THR A 105 15.13 -1.26 0.38
C THR A 105 13.70 -0.97 -0.06
N PHE A 106 13.48 0.27 -0.50
CA PHE A 106 12.16 0.85 -0.67
C PHE A 106 12.07 1.67 -1.95
N GLY A 107 11.01 1.44 -2.72
CA GLY A 107 10.57 2.35 -3.78
C GLY A 107 9.94 3.63 -3.23
N ASN A 108 9.31 4.41 -4.11
CA ASN A 108 8.59 5.63 -3.75
C ASN A 108 7.11 5.34 -3.47
N ASN A 109 6.36 6.31 -2.93
CA ASN A 109 4.94 6.18 -2.63
C ASN A 109 4.62 5.00 -1.71
N LEU A 110 5.03 5.08 -0.44
CA LEU A 110 4.84 3.99 0.50
C LEU A 110 3.98 4.41 1.68
N LEU A 111 3.03 3.56 2.05
CA LEU A 111 2.36 3.61 3.33
C LEU A 111 2.69 2.34 4.11
N ILE A 112 3.36 2.49 5.25
CA ILE A 112 3.72 1.39 6.16
C ILE A 112 3.12 1.71 7.52
N MET A 113 2.11 0.94 7.92
CA MET A 113 1.32 1.25 9.11
C MET A 113 1.91 0.67 10.40
N ALA A 114 1.25 0.98 11.53
CA ALA A 114 1.68 0.60 12.86
C ALA A 114 1.91 -0.92 13.02
N GLY A 115 2.96 -1.29 13.73
CA GLY A 115 3.26 -2.69 14.05
C GLY A 115 3.76 -3.53 12.87
N VAL A 116 3.89 -2.96 11.67
CA VAL A 116 4.54 -3.64 10.55
C VAL A 116 5.99 -3.95 10.90
N VAL A 117 6.44 -5.18 10.60
CA VAL A 117 7.81 -5.63 10.78
C VAL A 117 8.38 -6.05 9.42
N ILE A 118 9.42 -5.36 8.96
CA ILE A 118 10.14 -5.67 7.72
C ILE A 118 11.57 -6.06 8.10
N THR A 119 11.95 -7.30 7.83
CA THR A 119 13.25 -7.85 8.24
C THR A 119 14.30 -7.79 7.13
N SER A 120 15.49 -8.33 7.37
CA SER A 120 16.70 -8.08 6.57
C SER A 120 16.56 -8.38 5.08
N ASN A 121 17.16 -7.53 4.24
CA ASN A 121 17.21 -7.67 2.77
C ASN A 121 15.85 -7.69 2.06
N ALA A 122 14.74 -7.40 2.75
CA ALA A 122 13.46 -7.26 2.07
C ALA A 122 13.50 -6.09 1.07
N ILE A 123 12.90 -6.28 -0.10
CA ILE A 123 12.80 -5.27 -1.16
C ILE A 123 11.32 -4.97 -1.36
N ILE A 124 10.93 -3.72 -1.09
CA ILE A 124 9.56 -3.24 -1.27
C ILE A 124 9.52 -2.28 -2.47
N GLY A 125 8.79 -2.65 -3.51
CA GLY A 125 8.58 -1.83 -4.70
C GLY A 125 7.80 -0.54 -4.44
N SER A 126 7.65 0.29 -5.46
CA SER A 126 6.96 1.57 -5.34
C SER A 126 5.44 1.41 -5.26
N HIS A 127 4.74 2.38 -4.71
CA HIS A 127 3.27 2.41 -4.64
C HIS A 127 2.64 1.29 -3.81
N CYS A 128 3.37 0.78 -2.83
CA CYS A 128 2.88 -0.25 -1.93
C CYS A 128 2.17 0.34 -0.71
N CYS A 129 1.16 -0.37 -0.23
CA CYS A 129 0.48 -0.09 1.03
C CYS A 129 0.53 -1.35 1.89
N ILE A 130 1.09 -1.23 3.10
CA ILE A 130 1.27 -2.34 4.04
C ILE A 130 0.52 -1.97 5.32
N LEU A 131 -0.59 -2.68 5.52
CA LEU A 131 -1.53 -2.46 6.62
C LEU A 131 -0.99 -3.00 7.95
N PRO A 132 -1.64 -2.68 9.09
CA PRO A 132 -1.04 -2.86 10.42
C PRO A 132 -0.69 -4.31 10.75
N ASN A 133 0.31 -4.48 11.63
CA ASN A 133 0.73 -5.78 12.19
C ASN A 133 1.17 -6.83 11.17
N THR A 134 1.55 -6.43 9.96
CA THR A 134 2.06 -7.32 8.93
C THR A 134 3.55 -7.60 9.09
N VAL A 135 3.96 -8.85 8.88
CA VAL A 135 5.36 -9.30 8.96
C VAL A 135 5.87 -9.69 7.58
N ILE A 136 6.92 -9.01 7.13
CA ILE A 136 7.66 -9.31 5.89
C ILE A 136 9.04 -9.83 6.28
N HIS A 137 9.26 -11.13 6.07
CA HIS A 137 10.49 -11.80 6.44
C HIS A 137 11.66 -11.49 5.48
N HIS A 138 12.81 -12.09 5.77
CA HIS A 138 14.06 -11.77 5.12
C HIS A 138 14.04 -12.16 3.65
N ASP A 139 14.75 -11.41 2.82
CA ASP A 139 14.89 -11.65 1.37
C ASP A 139 13.54 -11.72 0.60
N VAL A 140 12.44 -11.25 1.19
CA VAL A 140 11.15 -11.11 0.50
C VAL A 140 11.24 -9.98 -0.52
N LYS A 141 10.64 -10.20 -1.69
CA LYS A 141 10.53 -9.18 -2.74
C LYS A 141 9.05 -8.89 -2.97
N ILE A 142 8.63 -7.65 -2.75
CA ILE A 142 7.28 -7.17 -3.02
C ILE A 142 7.34 -6.25 -4.24
N GLY A 143 6.62 -6.61 -5.29
CA GLY A 143 6.53 -5.83 -6.52
C GLY A 143 5.68 -4.57 -6.36
N ASP A 144 5.90 -3.62 -7.26
CA ASP A 144 5.22 -2.33 -7.29
C ASP A 144 3.71 -2.45 -7.20
N ARG A 145 3.05 -1.43 -6.64
CA ARG A 145 1.58 -1.32 -6.57
C ARG A 145 0.93 -2.47 -5.81
N THR A 146 1.65 -3.17 -4.93
CA THR A 146 1.06 -4.26 -4.14
C THR A 146 0.43 -3.71 -2.86
N LEU A 147 -0.77 -4.19 -2.53
CA LEU A 147 -1.38 -3.93 -1.23
C LEU A 147 -1.31 -5.20 -0.39
N ILE A 148 -0.80 -5.06 0.82
CA ILE A 148 -0.70 -6.14 1.80
C ILE A 148 -1.59 -5.76 2.98
N GLY A 149 -2.63 -6.56 3.21
CA GLY A 149 -3.62 -6.38 4.26
C GLY A 149 -3.03 -6.49 5.66
N ALA A 150 -3.86 -6.27 6.67
CA ALA A 150 -3.43 -6.29 8.06
C ALA A 150 -3.12 -7.72 8.53
N SER A 151 -2.19 -7.86 9.47
CA SER A 151 -1.85 -9.16 10.08
C SER A 151 -1.47 -10.24 9.07
N VAL A 152 -0.83 -9.85 7.95
CA VAL A 152 -0.30 -10.79 6.96
C VAL A 152 1.09 -11.23 7.38
N THR A 153 1.44 -12.49 7.17
CA THR A 153 2.81 -12.98 7.31
C THR A 153 3.32 -13.49 5.96
N ILE A 154 4.40 -12.88 5.46
CA ILE A 154 5.10 -13.33 4.25
C ILE A 154 6.45 -13.88 4.66
N ALA A 155 6.60 -15.21 4.63
CA ALA A 155 7.84 -15.89 5.02
C ALA A 155 8.96 -15.66 3.99
N GLY A 156 10.19 -15.93 4.44
CA GLY A 156 11.42 -15.53 3.76
C GLY A 156 11.54 -15.97 2.30
N SER A 157 12.35 -15.25 1.55
CA SER A 157 12.64 -15.54 0.13
C SER A 157 11.41 -15.64 -0.79
N THR A 158 10.25 -15.18 -0.34
CA THR A 158 9.01 -15.15 -1.13
C THR A 158 9.05 -13.97 -2.09
N VAL A 159 8.61 -14.20 -3.32
CA VAL A 159 8.45 -13.16 -4.34
C VAL A 159 6.97 -12.92 -4.57
N VAL A 160 6.50 -11.72 -4.24
CA VAL A 160 5.19 -11.21 -4.65
C VAL A 160 5.43 -10.27 -5.80
N GLU A 161 4.93 -10.61 -6.98
CA GLU A 161 5.06 -9.77 -8.18
C GLU A 161 4.15 -8.54 -8.10
N GLU A 162 4.18 -7.72 -9.14
CA GLU A 162 3.51 -6.44 -9.14
C GLU A 162 1.99 -6.51 -9.03
N ASN A 163 1.43 -5.45 -8.45
CA ASN A 163 0.02 -5.14 -8.44
C ASN A 163 -0.84 -6.25 -7.81
N CYS A 164 -0.31 -6.97 -6.82
CA CYS A 164 -1.05 -7.99 -6.09
C CYS A 164 -1.94 -7.37 -4.99
N TYR A 165 -2.89 -8.16 -4.52
CA TYR A 165 -3.67 -7.88 -3.32
C TYR A 165 -3.54 -9.06 -2.35
N ILE A 166 -2.91 -8.85 -1.20
CA ILE A 166 -2.77 -9.89 -0.18
C ILE A 166 -3.77 -9.60 0.94
N GLY A 167 -4.83 -10.39 1.04
CA GLY A 167 -5.91 -10.17 2.00
C GLY A 167 -5.46 -10.33 3.45
N SER A 168 -6.05 -9.52 4.33
CA SER A 168 -5.73 -9.50 5.77
C SER A 168 -5.79 -10.89 6.41
N GLY A 169 -4.89 -11.17 7.35
CA GLY A 169 -4.77 -12.45 8.05
C GLY A 169 -4.20 -13.60 7.22
N SER A 170 -3.76 -13.35 5.98
CA SER A 170 -3.15 -14.40 5.15
C SER A 170 -1.72 -14.72 5.58
N THR A 171 -1.31 -15.97 5.37
CA THR A 171 0.06 -16.42 5.60
C THR A 171 0.61 -17.06 4.34
N LEU A 172 1.81 -16.66 3.93
CA LEU A 172 2.51 -17.18 2.76
C LEU A 172 3.75 -17.97 3.22
N LYS A 173 3.85 -19.23 2.81
CA LYS A 173 4.99 -20.11 3.07
C LYS A 173 6.29 -19.56 2.47
N ASN A 174 7.42 -19.93 3.06
CA ASN A 174 8.77 -19.56 2.62
C ASN A 174 9.05 -20.00 1.17
N GLY A 175 9.72 -19.14 0.40
CA GLY A 175 10.20 -19.45 -0.95
C GLY A 175 9.12 -19.55 -2.03
N LEU A 176 7.95 -18.96 -1.81
CA LEU A 176 6.87 -18.96 -2.80
C LEU A 176 7.05 -17.87 -3.86
N ARG A 177 6.36 -18.05 -4.98
CA ARG A 177 6.07 -16.99 -5.96
C ARG A 177 4.57 -16.74 -6.03
N VAL A 178 4.17 -15.48 -5.87
CA VAL A 178 2.82 -14.98 -6.15
C VAL A 178 2.90 -14.14 -7.41
N GLY A 179 2.28 -14.62 -8.50
CA GLY A 179 2.31 -13.98 -9.80
C GLY A 179 1.58 -12.65 -9.85
N ALA A 180 1.94 -11.81 -10.82
CA ALA A 180 1.43 -10.46 -10.95
C ALA A 180 -0.11 -10.40 -10.95
N ARG A 181 -0.67 -9.37 -10.32
CA ARG A 181 -2.13 -9.14 -10.26
C ARG A 181 -2.92 -10.29 -9.61
N ALA A 182 -2.27 -11.17 -8.84
CA ALA A 182 -2.97 -12.17 -8.05
C ALA A 182 -3.69 -11.53 -6.84
N LEU A 183 -4.79 -12.16 -6.43
CA LEU A 183 -5.49 -11.85 -5.18
C LEU A 183 -5.41 -13.05 -4.25
N ILE A 184 -4.82 -12.84 -3.08
CA ILE A 184 -4.92 -13.78 -1.96
C ILE A 184 -6.10 -13.31 -1.10
N GLY A 185 -7.12 -14.15 -0.95
CA GLY A 185 -8.28 -13.84 -0.13
C GLY A 185 -7.91 -13.75 1.35
N MET A 186 -8.74 -13.07 2.13
CA MET A 186 -8.51 -12.92 3.57
C MET A 186 -8.39 -14.28 4.27
N GLY A 187 -7.51 -14.36 5.27
CA GLY A 187 -7.29 -15.56 6.07
C GLY A 187 -6.71 -16.76 5.32
N SER A 188 -6.16 -16.57 4.12
CA SER A 188 -5.68 -17.68 3.30
C SER A 188 -4.31 -18.20 3.75
N ASN A 189 -4.14 -19.53 3.76
CA ASN A 189 -2.86 -20.17 4.03
C ASN A 189 -2.22 -20.67 2.73
N VAL A 190 -1.34 -19.84 2.15
CA VAL A 190 -0.73 -20.07 0.84
C VAL A 190 0.52 -20.94 1.01
N ILE A 191 0.42 -22.19 0.56
CA ILE A 191 1.49 -23.19 0.69
C ILE A 191 2.09 -23.64 -0.65
N ARG A 192 1.65 -23.04 -1.77
CA ARG A 192 2.11 -23.29 -3.14
C ARG A 192 2.18 -21.98 -3.92
N ASN A 193 2.94 -21.97 -5.02
CA ASN A 193 2.99 -20.81 -5.91
C ASN A 193 1.59 -20.48 -6.43
N VAL A 194 1.35 -19.20 -6.68
CA VAL A 194 0.09 -18.66 -7.18
C VAL A 194 0.38 -18.03 -8.56
N ASN A 195 -0.41 -18.42 -9.56
CA ASN A 195 -0.24 -17.90 -10.91
C ASN A 195 -0.68 -16.43 -11.00
N GLU A 196 -0.18 -15.72 -12.00
CA GLU A 196 -0.66 -14.37 -12.29
C GLU A 196 -2.16 -14.34 -12.57
N ASP A 197 -2.78 -13.19 -12.31
CA ASP A 197 -4.21 -12.94 -12.53
C ASP A 197 -5.19 -13.86 -11.77
N THR A 198 -4.72 -14.80 -10.95
CA THR A 198 -5.58 -15.72 -10.21
C THR A 198 -6.08 -15.13 -8.90
N ARG A 199 -7.14 -15.73 -8.37
CA ARG A 199 -7.64 -15.47 -7.01
C ARG A 199 -7.56 -16.77 -6.23
N VAL A 200 -6.96 -16.77 -5.05
CA VAL A 200 -6.91 -17.96 -4.19
C VAL A 200 -7.50 -17.66 -2.81
N VAL A 201 -8.20 -18.62 -2.22
CA VAL A 201 -8.80 -18.49 -0.89
C VAL A 201 -8.64 -19.77 -0.06
N GLY A 202 -8.76 -19.66 1.26
CA GLY A 202 -8.94 -20.79 2.16
C GLY A 202 -7.66 -21.35 2.78
N ASN A 203 -7.81 -22.46 3.52
CA ASN A 203 -6.72 -23.15 4.21
C ASN A 203 -6.79 -24.66 3.95
N PRO A 204 -5.89 -25.23 3.13
CA PRO A 204 -4.86 -24.52 2.35
C PRO A 204 -5.47 -23.74 1.18
N ALA A 205 -4.83 -22.64 0.78
CA ALA A 205 -5.33 -21.77 -0.28
C ALA A 205 -5.48 -22.52 -1.62
N ARG A 206 -6.61 -22.32 -2.29
CA ARG A 206 -6.94 -22.88 -3.60
C ARG A 206 -7.50 -21.81 -4.50
N GLU A 207 -7.30 -21.97 -5.81
CA GLU A 207 -7.89 -21.07 -6.79
C GLU A 207 -9.41 -21.04 -6.64
N LEU A 208 -9.96 -19.84 -6.55
CA LEU A 208 -11.40 -19.60 -6.45
C LEU A 208 -11.98 -19.62 -7.86
N ILE A 209 -12.81 -20.62 -8.15
CA ILE A 209 -13.45 -20.76 -9.46
C ILE A 209 -14.83 -20.09 -9.37
N LYS A 210 -15.33 -19.54 -10.49
CA LYS A 210 -16.61 -18.79 -10.54
C LYS A 210 -17.81 -19.52 -9.94
N THR A 211 -17.76 -20.85 -9.80
CA THR A 211 -18.82 -21.66 -9.17
C THR A 211 -18.89 -21.53 -7.65
N ASP A 212 -17.92 -20.89 -7.02
CA ASP A 212 -17.79 -20.77 -5.57
C ASP A 212 -18.40 -19.46 -5.00
N ILE A 213 -19.19 -18.72 -5.81
CA ILE A 213 -19.86 -17.46 -5.45
C ILE A 213 -21.33 -17.50 -5.88
#